data_AF-A0A0B8WI55-F1
#
_entry.id   AF-A0A0B8WI55-F1
#
_cell.length_a   1.000
_cell.length_b   1.000
_cell.length_c   1.000
_cell.angle_alpha   90.00
_cell.angle_beta   90.00
_cell.angle_gamma   90.00
#
_symmetry.space_group_name_H-M   'P 1'
#
loop_
_entity.id
_entity.type
_entity.pdbx_description
1 polymer ?
#
loop_
_entity_poly.entity_id
_entity_poly.type
_entity_poly.pdbx_seq_one_letter_code
_entity_poly.pdbx_strand_id
1 'polypeptide(L)'
;MLASFARFVEVQKGFNSDITVRGQKYHVQTEDWGLQNPFLVSRIFCNGAVMKTIKTPYDSVLRMGSNRTEEAIKLALRRQHSTIIDTLMAGGMP
;
A
#
# COMPACT_ATOMS: atom_id res chain seq x y z
N MET A 1 -13.48 -6.76 -32.55
CA MET A 1 -12.06 -7.14 -32.29
C MET A 1 -11.45 -5.99 -31.50
N LEU A 2 -10.94 -6.08 -30.27
CA LEU A 2 -10.57 -7.20 -29.39
C LEU A 2 -10.92 -6.77 -27.96
N ALA A 3 -11.97 -7.34 -27.37
CA ALA A 3 -12.18 -7.30 -25.93
C ALA A 3 -11.43 -8.49 -25.34
N SER A 4 -10.23 -8.29 -24.78
CA SER A 4 -9.58 -9.27 -23.88
C SER A 4 -8.17 -8.81 -23.48
N PHE A 5 -8.06 -7.93 -22.48
CA PHE A 5 -6.79 -7.75 -21.74
C PHE A 5 -6.98 -7.41 -20.25
N ALA A 6 -8.19 -7.55 -19.70
CA ALA A 6 -8.34 -7.59 -18.24
C ALA A 6 -7.97 -9.00 -17.77
N ARG A 7 -6.66 -9.31 -17.72
CA ARG A 7 -6.21 -10.40 -16.84
C ARG A 7 -6.68 -10.03 -15.44
N PHE A 8 -7.37 -10.95 -14.78
CA PHE A 8 -7.74 -10.83 -13.38
C PHE A 8 -6.47 -10.55 -12.58
N VAL A 9 -6.31 -9.34 -12.07
CA VAL A 9 -5.26 -9.04 -11.09
C VAL A 9 -5.87 -9.38 -9.75
N GLU A 10 -5.42 -10.46 -9.13
CA GLU A 10 -5.90 -10.81 -7.79
C GLU A 10 -5.46 -9.75 -6.78
N VAL A 11 -6.37 -9.43 -5.86
CA VAL A 11 -6.07 -8.54 -4.73
C VAL A 11 -4.99 -9.18 -3.87
N GLN A 12 -3.90 -8.46 -3.67
CA GLN A 12 -2.77 -8.96 -2.90
C GLN A 12 -3.01 -8.78 -1.40
N LYS A 13 -2.49 -9.71 -0.59
CA LYS A 13 -2.56 -9.60 0.88
C LYS A 13 -1.81 -8.36 1.36
N GLY A 14 -2.50 -7.55 2.16
CA GLY A 14 -1.97 -6.34 2.78
C GLY A 14 -1.00 -6.61 3.93
N PHE A 15 -0.55 -5.53 4.56
CA PHE A 15 0.41 -5.54 5.67
C PHE A 15 -0.13 -4.74 6.86
N ASN A 16 -0.01 -5.31 8.06
CA ASN A 16 -0.33 -4.65 9.32
C ASN A 16 0.89 -4.71 10.23
N SER A 17 1.22 -3.59 10.88
CA SER A 17 2.30 -3.51 11.86
C SER A 17 1.93 -2.57 13.00
N ASP A 18 2.13 -3.03 14.23
CA ASP A 18 2.11 -2.18 15.43
C ASP A 18 3.55 -1.80 15.78
N ILE A 19 3.84 -0.50 15.84
CA ILE A 19 5.17 0.02 16.16
C ILE A 19 5.10 1.05 17.29
N THR A 20 6.20 1.19 18.04
CA THR A 20 6.36 2.24 19.05
C THR A 20 7.52 3.15 18.66
N VAL A 21 7.24 4.43 18.50
CA VAL A 21 8.23 5.46 18.15
C VAL A 21 8.25 6.48 19.27
N ARG A 22 9.39 6.61 19.97
CA ARG A 22 9.59 7.60 21.05
C ARG A 22 8.45 7.58 22.10
N GLY A 23 7.97 6.39 22.45
CA GLY A 23 6.89 6.18 23.43
C GLY A 23 5.47 6.28 22.85
N GLN A 24 5.29 6.75 21.61
CA GLN A 24 3.98 6.78 20.95
C GLN A 24 3.76 5.49 20.15
N LYS A 25 2.60 4.85 20.34
CA LYS A 25 2.17 3.68 19.56
C LYS A 25 1.48 4.11 18.27
N TYR A 26 1.81 3.44 17.18
CA TYR A 26 1.16 3.55 15.89
C TYR A 26 0.75 2.18 15.38
N HIS A 27 -0.41 2.12 14.73
CA HIS A 27 -0.82 0.97 13.92
C HIS A 27 -0.78 1.40 12.45
N VAL A 28 -0.02 0.67 11.63
CA VAL A 28 0.08 0.94 10.19
C VAL A 28 -0.57 -0.22 9.45
N GLN A 29 -1.56 0.09 8.63
CA GLN A 29 -2.25 -0.85 7.75
C GLN A 29 -2.04 -0.41 6.30
N THR A 30 -1.67 -1.34 5.42
CA THR A 30 -1.51 -1.11 3.99
C THR A 30 -2.29 -2.17 3.21
N GLU A 31 -3.23 -1.73 2.37
CA GLU A 31 -4.18 -2.57 1.66
C GLU A 31 -4.05 -2.41 0.15
N ASP A 32 -4.41 -3.48 -0.56
CA ASP A 32 -4.68 -3.46 -1.98
C ASP A 32 -6.20 -3.38 -2.19
N TRP A 33 -6.68 -2.34 -2.87
CA TRP A 33 -8.11 -2.15 -3.11
C TRP A 33 -8.59 -2.71 -4.47
N GLY A 34 -7.69 -3.30 -5.26
CA GLY A 34 -8.03 -4.06 -6.46
C GLY A 34 -8.47 -3.20 -7.66
N LEU A 35 -8.76 -3.84 -8.79
CA LEU A 35 -9.05 -3.16 -10.05
C LEU A 35 -10.32 -2.30 -10.05
N GLN A 36 -11.27 -2.56 -9.15
CA GLN A 36 -12.48 -1.72 -9.01
C GLN A 36 -12.14 -0.34 -8.41
N ASN A 37 -11.08 -0.28 -7.60
CA ASN A 37 -10.59 0.95 -7.00
C ASN A 37 -9.05 0.89 -6.93
N PRO A 38 -8.36 1.14 -8.06
CA PRO A 38 -6.99 0.68 -8.31
C PRO A 38 -5.95 1.50 -7.54
N PHE A 39 -5.94 1.34 -6.22
CA PHE A 39 -5.07 2.02 -5.28
C PHE A 39 -4.47 1.04 -4.27
N LEU A 40 -3.24 1.32 -3.89
CA LEU A 40 -2.64 0.84 -2.65
C LEU A 40 -2.88 1.90 -1.58
N VAL A 41 -3.52 1.51 -0.49
CA VAL A 41 -3.95 2.47 0.54
C VAL A 41 -3.30 2.13 1.86
N SER A 42 -2.57 3.08 2.42
CA SER A 42 -2.06 2.99 3.77
C SER A 42 -2.83 3.91 4.71
N ARG A 43 -3.13 3.41 5.91
CA ARG A 43 -3.65 4.19 7.02
C ARG A 43 -2.72 4.06 8.21
N ILE A 44 -2.36 5.20 8.77
CA ILE A 44 -1.58 5.30 10.00
C ILE A 44 -2.55 5.70 11.10
N PHE A 45 -2.68 4.86 12.12
CA PHE A 45 -3.52 5.09 13.27
C PHE A 45 -2.68 5.42 14.49
N CYS A 46 -3.21 6.30 15.34
CA CYS A 46 -2.69 6.62 16.66
C CYS A 46 -3.87 6.76 17.61
N ASN A 47 -3.87 6.03 18.73
CA ASN A 47 -4.97 6.04 19.71
C ASN A 47 -6.37 5.82 19.09
N GLY A 48 -6.47 4.96 18.08
CA GLY A 48 -7.72 4.65 17.37
C GLY A 48 -8.14 5.65 16.30
N ALA A 49 -7.48 6.81 16.19
CA ALA A 49 -7.76 7.80 15.14
C ALA A 49 -6.84 7.62 13.93
N VAL A 50 -7.36 7.84 12.73
CA VAL A 50 -6.54 7.89 11.50
C VAL A 50 -5.78 9.21 11.49
N MET A 51 -4.47 9.14 11.61
CA MET A 51 -3.58 10.30 11.53
C MET A 51 -3.30 10.70 10.09
N LYS A 52 -3.12 9.71 9.21
CA LYS A 52 -2.86 9.94 7.79
C LYS A 52 -3.32 8.78 6.93
N THR A 53 -3.81 9.13 5.73
CA THR A 53 -4.11 8.19 4.65
C THR A 53 -3.21 8.50 3.47
N ILE A 54 -2.55 7.49 2.93
CA ILE A 54 -1.69 7.58 1.75
C ILE A 54 -2.28 6.68 0.68
N LYS A 55 -2.44 7.21 -0.54
CA LYS A 55 -2.98 6.47 -1.68
C LYS A 55 -1.96 6.49 -2.83
N THR A 56 -1.64 5.32 -3.34
CA THR A 56 -0.77 5.14 -4.50
C THR A 56 -1.58 4.47 -5.60
N PRO A 57 -1.88 5.15 -6.72
CA PRO A 57 -2.63 4.54 -7.80
C PRO A 57 -1.81 3.45 -8.50
N TYR A 58 -2.47 2.42 -9.03
CA TYR A 58 -1.82 1.31 -9.71
C TYR A 58 -0.94 1.76 -10.89
N ASP A 59 -1.35 2.78 -11.64
CA ASP A 59 -0.62 3.32 -12.80
C ASP A 59 0.79 3.82 -12.43
N SER A 60 1.00 4.28 -11.20
CA SER A 60 2.30 4.75 -10.71
C SER A 60 3.28 3.62 -10.40
N VAL A 61 2.79 2.39 -10.22
CA VAL A 61 3.61 1.23 -9.83
C VAL A 61 3.66 0.15 -10.92
N LEU A 62 2.68 0.13 -11.82
CA LEU A 62 2.62 -0.79 -12.94
C LEU A 62 3.29 -0.21 -14.18
N ARG A 63 4.17 -0.98 -14.80
CA ARG A 63 4.73 -0.64 -16.13
C ARG A 63 3.78 -1.10 -17.22
N MET A 64 3.45 -0.19 -18.15
CA MET A 64 2.65 -0.53 -19.34
C MET A 64 3.27 -1.72 -20.09
N GLY A 65 2.44 -2.72 -20.42
CA GLY A 65 2.86 -3.91 -21.18
C GLY A 65 3.54 -5.02 -20.36
N SER A 66 3.62 -4.90 -19.02
CA SER A 66 4.15 -5.98 -18.17
C SER A 66 3.11 -7.10 -17.96
N ASN A 67 3.55 -8.35 -18.10
CA ASN A 67 2.75 -9.53 -17.74
C ASN A 67 2.85 -9.90 -16.24
N ARG A 68 3.66 -9.17 -15.45
CA ARG A 68 3.92 -9.43 -14.02
C ARG A 68 3.23 -8.40 -13.12
N THR A 69 1.92 -8.25 -13.32
CA THR A 69 1.13 -7.21 -12.66
C THR A 69 0.99 -7.48 -11.16
N GLU A 70 0.74 -8.73 -10.77
CA GLU A 70 0.56 -9.13 -9.38
C GLU A 70 1.84 -8.97 -8.56
N GLU A 71 2.99 -9.41 -9.09
CA GLU A 71 4.27 -9.26 -8.39
C GLU A 71 4.65 -7.79 -8.24
N ALA A 72 4.32 -6.95 -9.23
CA ALA A 72 4.54 -5.51 -9.15
C ALA A 72 3.68 -4.87 -8.06
N ILE A 73 2.39 -5.21 -8.00
CA ILE A 73 1.48 -4.74 -6.94
C ILE A 73 1.97 -5.21 -5.56
N LYS A 74 2.30 -6.50 -5.41
CA LYS A 74 2.81 -7.06 -4.16
C LYS A 74 4.09 -6.38 -3.68
N LEU A 75 5.02 -6.12 -4.61
CA LEU A 75 6.27 -5.41 -4.30
C LEU A 75 6.00 -3.95 -3.91
N ALA A 76 5.10 -3.28 -4.61
CA ALA A 76 4.71 -1.90 -4.31
C ALA A 76 4.03 -1.78 -2.94
N LEU A 77 3.11 -2.69 -2.59
CA LEU A 77 2.49 -2.78 -1.26
C LEU A 77 3.53 -2.88 -0.16
N ARG A 78 4.47 -3.82 -0.31
CA ARG A 78 5.54 -4.05 0.67
C ARG A 78 6.41 -2.80 0.82
N ARG A 79 6.80 -2.17 -0.29
CA ARG A 79 7.61 -0.95 -0.31
C ARG A 79 6.89 0.21 0.37
N GLN A 80 5.64 0.48 0.02
CA GLN A 80 4.85 1.53 0.63
C GLN A 80 4.74 1.33 2.15
N HIS A 81 4.45 0.10 2.59
CA HIS A 81 4.37 -0.22 4.02
C HIS A 81 5.70 -0.02 4.76
N SER A 82 6.81 -0.54 4.22
CA SER A 82 8.12 -0.40 4.86
C SER A 82 8.59 1.05 4.91
N THR A 83 8.40 1.82 3.82
CA THR A 83 8.77 3.24 3.79
C THR A 83 8.00 4.06 4.82
N ILE A 84 6.72 3.74 5.06
CA ILE A 84 5.93 4.40 6.10
C ILE A 84 6.50 4.09 7.49
N ILE A 85 6.80 2.81 7.77
CA ILE A 85 7.41 2.41 9.04
C ILE A 85 8.75 3.12 9.23
N ASP A 86 9.63 3.09 8.23
CA ASP A 86 10.96 3.72 8.30
C ASP A 86 10.85 5.23 8.58
N THR A 87 9.91 5.90 7.91
CA THR A 87 9.66 7.34 8.13
C THR A 87 9.17 7.62 9.54
N LEU A 88 8.22 6.82 10.04
CA LEU A 88 7.74 6.93 11.41
C LEU A 88 8.87 6.66 12.41
N MET A 89 9.68 5.63 12.21
CA MET A 89 10.81 5.29 13.08
C MET A 89 11.86 6.41 13.12
N ALA A 90 12.07 7.13 12.02
CA ALA A 90 12.90 8.33 11.96
C ALA A 90 12.28 9.55 12.69
N GLY A 91 11.01 9.46 13.09
CA GLY A 91 10.25 10.51 13.77
C GLY A 91 9.50 11.44 12.83
N GLY A 92 9.43 11.12 11.52
CA GLY A 92 8.66 11.86 10.54
C GLY A 92 7.24 11.32 10.36
N MET A 93 6.37 12.11 9.73
CA MET A 93 5.08 11.64 9.22
C MET A 93 5.17 11.59 7.68
N PRO A 94 5.15 10.40 7.05
CA PRO A 94 5.27 10.24 5.59
C PRO A 94 4.09 10.89 4.89
#